data_AF-A0A6N8WAB7-F1
#
_entry.id   AF-A0A6N8WAB7-F1
#
_cell.length_a   1.000
_cell.length_b   1.000
_cell.length_c   1.000
_cell.angle_alpha   90.00
_cell.angle_beta   90.00
_cell.angle_gamma   90.00
#
_symmetry.space_group_name_H-M   'P 1'
#
loop_
_entity.id
_entity.type
_entity.pdbx_description
1 polymer ?
#
loop_
_entity_poly.entity_id
_entity_poly.type
_entity_poly.pdbx_seq_one_letter_code
_entity_poly.pdbx_strand_id
1 'polypeptide(L)'
;MTAVERAFLSKIGDLPSTCVFRGQADSRWRLHSAATRRLINYFDNDESVIEKAVFSDMHWVYHRSVLLEPARNYGFGSANGHKIPDIQLLAKLHGFGAATGFLDFSLDPLAALWYACEEDDCDGRVFVLDLDSGIGFRQISVGEAVQSAEDVFRWPDKRRGNLYFEMSDQQKNAARASHNEGLSVQAWPLISADAVRSFVIPASDKSQIRQELEEMFDYREPALFADMQRFSAVNSPRLPMPHIEDPEFSLLLGNQCYLQGDYPGAITHYDKSIELAPDAESGYFYYVRGNAKAADGDLGEALQDYDSGIRCEEGPSGDRERNSEGNTTGGYLWRLYYNRGNVKAELKDLKGALRDYEKAIRICRQVGARESVSYVNKGNVNYLLNRYGDAIRDYDQASKAGDPFAQFKKGNMLVILGRFDEALACYDGAIRNGDNRSGVICNRNGVAAILNRIGGDGYVVRSPRFKDSTQRLIIEVSLRADADNRLTEFFNFHGMKGNIGNAGAQHLPGGKGYRGIPGFVVVVKGEEW
;
A
#
# COMPACT_ATOMS: atom_id res chain seq x y z
N MET A 1 -53.17 3.92 -6.62
CA MET A 1 -51.70 4.01 -6.54
C MET A 1 -51.12 2.80 -7.25
N THR A 2 -50.48 3.02 -8.40
CA THR A 2 -49.88 1.98 -9.24
C THR A 2 -48.72 1.27 -8.50
N ALA A 3 -48.25 0.12 -9.00
CA ALA A 3 -47.06 -0.52 -8.45
C ALA A 3 -45.83 0.38 -8.60
N VAL A 4 -45.68 1.07 -9.74
CA VAL A 4 -44.63 2.09 -9.98
C VAL A 4 -44.66 3.20 -8.92
N GLU A 5 -45.85 3.75 -8.63
CA GLU A 5 -46.01 4.81 -7.63
C GLU A 5 -45.67 4.34 -6.21
N ARG A 6 -46.14 3.14 -5.85
CA ARG A 6 -45.92 2.54 -4.52
C ARG A 6 -44.48 2.13 -4.29
N ALA A 7 -43.89 1.48 -5.28
CA ALA A 7 -42.55 0.91 -5.17
C ALA A 7 -41.47 2.00 -5.20
N PHE A 8 -41.70 3.07 -5.96
CA PHE A 8 -40.64 4.02 -6.29
C PHE A 8 -41.04 5.50 -6.29
N LEU A 9 -42.02 5.95 -7.10
CA LEU A 9 -42.25 7.40 -7.28
C LEU A 9 -42.61 8.13 -5.98
N SER A 10 -43.43 7.51 -5.12
CA SER A 10 -43.77 8.08 -3.80
C SER A 10 -42.58 8.26 -2.86
N LYS A 11 -41.48 7.52 -3.08
CA LYS A 11 -40.27 7.56 -2.26
C LYS A 11 -39.25 8.61 -2.72
N ILE A 12 -39.43 9.14 -3.93
CA ILE A 12 -38.51 10.10 -4.56
C ILE A 12 -39.12 11.49 -4.75
N GLY A 13 -40.39 11.70 -4.40
CA GLY A 13 -41.11 12.96 -4.65
C GLY A 13 -40.49 14.21 -4.01
N ASP A 14 -39.77 14.05 -2.91
CA ASP A 14 -39.10 15.16 -2.20
C ASP A 14 -37.61 15.31 -2.59
N LEU A 15 -37.12 14.55 -3.57
CA LEU A 15 -35.72 14.63 -3.99
C LEU A 15 -35.44 15.91 -4.81
N PRO A 16 -34.24 16.51 -4.67
CA PRO A 16 -33.80 17.60 -5.54
C PRO A 16 -33.84 17.23 -7.03
N SER A 17 -34.08 18.22 -7.89
CA SER A 17 -34.01 18.06 -9.35
C SER A 17 -32.59 17.78 -9.88
N THR A 18 -31.58 17.89 -9.02
CA THR A 18 -30.16 17.60 -9.26
C THR A 18 -29.83 16.11 -9.07
N CYS A 19 -30.82 15.31 -8.67
CA CYS A 19 -30.65 13.87 -8.52
C CYS A 19 -30.61 13.15 -9.88
N VAL A 20 -29.71 12.18 -9.97
CA VAL A 20 -29.59 11.23 -11.07
C VAL A 20 -29.72 9.80 -10.56
N PHE A 21 -30.22 8.91 -11.42
CA PHE A 21 -30.72 7.58 -11.04
C PHE A 21 -30.02 6.46 -11.80
N ARG A 22 -29.74 5.32 -11.15
CA ARG A 22 -29.21 4.13 -11.82
C ARG A 22 -29.86 2.86 -11.30
N GLY A 23 -30.38 2.02 -12.20
CA GLY A 23 -30.91 0.70 -11.87
C GLY A 23 -29.87 -0.42 -11.94
N GLN A 24 -30.04 -1.44 -11.11
CA GLN A 24 -29.39 -2.74 -11.20
C GLN A 24 -30.42 -3.85 -10.97
N ALA A 25 -30.42 -4.85 -11.86
CA ALA A 25 -31.34 -5.97 -11.80
C ALA A 25 -31.15 -6.81 -10.53
N ASP A 26 -29.92 -6.96 -10.03
CA ASP A 26 -29.63 -7.64 -8.77
C ASP A 26 -29.14 -6.64 -7.71
N SER A 27 -29.87 -6.56 -6.61
CA SER A 27 -29.59 -5.70 -5.46
C SER A 27 -28.33 -6.07 -4.69
N ARG A 28 -27.79 -7.28 -4.91
CA ARG A 28 -26.51 -7.72 -4.34
C ARG A 28 -25.33 -7.13 -5.11
N TRP A 29 -25.53 -6.68 -6.34
CA TRP A 29 -24.45 -6.09 -7.11
C TRP A 29 -23.96 -4.79 -6.46
N ARG A 30 -22.64 -4.66 -6.38
CA ARG A 30 -22.00 -3.42 -5.95
C ARG A 30 -22.04 -2.40 -7.08
N LEU A 31 -21.93 -1.11 -6.72
CA LEU A 31 -21.90 0.00 -7.67
C LEU A 31 -20.51 0.14 -8.31
N HIS A 32 -20.11 -0.88 -9.08
CA HIS A 32 -18.82 -0.95 -9.76
C HIS A 32 -18.93 -0.52 -11.22
N SER A 33 -17.97 0.28 -11.67
CA SER A 33 -17.75 0.53 -13.10
C SER A 33 -17.30 -0.74 -13.81
N ALA A 34 -17.38 -0.71 -15.14
CA ALA A 34 -16.95 -1.83 -15.96
C ALA A 34 -15.45 -2.16 -15.79
N ALA A 35 -14.58 -1.15 -15.71
CA ALA A 35 -13.17 -1.34 -15.39
C ALA A 35 -12.96 -2.01 -14.02
N THR A 36 -13.69 -1.54 -13.00
CA THR A 36 -13.62 -2.10 -11.64
C THR A 36 -14.03 -3.57 -11.61
N ARG A 37 -15.12 -3.93 -12.29
CA ARG A 37 -15.54 -5.35 -12.39
C ARG A 37 -14.47 -6.21 -13.06
N ARG A 38 -13.86 -5.74 -14.15
CA ARG A 38 -12.78 -6.47 -14.83
C ARG A 38 -11.55 -6.66 -13.94
N LEU A 39 -11.13 -5.60 -13.24
CA LEU A 39 -9.98 -5.66 -12.32
C LEU A 39 -10.25 -6.61 -11.15
N ILE A 40 -11.45 -6.57 -10.55
CA ILE A 40 -11.83 -7.46 -9.44
C ILE A 40 -11.96 -8.91 -9.92
N ASN A 41 -12.47 -9.13 -11.13
CA ASN A 41 -12.56 -10.47 -11.73
C ASN A 41 -11.19 -11.12 -11.89
N TYR A 42 -10.13 -10.35 -12.13
CA TYR A 42 -8.76 -10.84 -12.15
C TYR A 42 -8.35 -11.49 -10.81
N PHE A 43 -8.92 -11.03 -9.69
CA PHE A 43 -8.68 -11.56 -8.34
C PHE A 43 -9.81 -12.50 -7.89
N ASP A 44 -10.35 -13.32 -8.81
CA ASP A 44 -11.44 -14.28 -8.55
C ASP A 44 -12.70 -13.65 -7.92
N ASN A 45 -12.91 -12.36 -8.13
CA ASN A 45 -13.94 -11.53 -7.50
C ASN A 45 -13.82 -11.35 -5.98
N ASP A 46 -12.64 -11.57 -5.40
CA ASP A 46 -12.35 -11.28 -4.00
C ASP A 46 -11.75 -9.88 -3.83
N GLU A 47 -12.58 -8.91 -3.45
CA GLU A 47 -12.11 -7.55 -3.15
C GLU A 47 -11.32 -7.46 -1.84
N SER A 48 -11.52 -8.40 -0.91
CA SER A 48 -10.92 -8.33 0.42
C SER A 48 -9.41 -8.53 0.37
N VAL A 49 -8.92 -9.18 -0.68
CA VAL A 49 -7.51 -9.42 -0.86
C VAL A 49 -6.79 -8.25 -1.51
N ILE A 50 -7.48 -7.24 -2.04
CA ILE A 50 -6.88 -6.15 -2.80
C ILE A 50 -6.61 -4.94 -1.91
N GLU A 51 -5.36 -4.49 -1.88
CA GLU A 51 -5.00 -3.26 -1.16
C GLU A 51 -5.52 -2.03 -1.93
N LYS A 52 -6.14 -1.06 -1.24
CA LYS A 52 -6.87 0.07 -1.86
C LYS A 52 -5.96 1.02 -2.65
N ALA A 53 -4.77 1.33 -2.16
CA ALA A 53 -3.81 2.15 -2.88
C ALA A 53 -3.31 1.41 -4.13
N VAL A 54 -2.95 0.14 -4.01
CA VAL A 54 -2.56 -0.72 -5.14
C VAL A 54 -3.68 -0.80 -6.18
N PHE A 55 -4.94 -0.92 -5.76
CA PHE A 55 -6.08 -0.96 -6.66
C PHE A 55 -6.28 0.35 -7.45
N SER A 56 -5.96 1.50 -6.85
CA SER A 56 -6.03 2.80 -7.51
C SER A 56 -4.96 2.92 -8.59
N ASP A 57 -3.73 2.48 -8.30
CA ASP A 57 -2.65 2.39 -9.27
C ASP A 57 -2.99 1.42 -10.42
N MET A 58 -3.59 0.26 -10.12
CA MET A 58 -4.06 -0.70 -11.13
C MET A 58 -5.12 -0.10 -12.06
N HIS A 59 -6.03 0.71 -11.51
CA HIS A 59 -7.02 1.45 -12.29
C HIS A 59 -6.35 2.42 -13.26
N TRP A 60 -5.34 3.16 -12.80
CA TRP A 60 -4.57 4.05 -13.65
C TRP A 60 -3.89 3.30 -14.80
N VAL A 61 -3.13 2.25 -14.50
CA VAL A 61 -2.40 1.48 -15.52
C VAL A 61 -3.37 0.81 -16.50
N TYR A 62 -4.50 0.28 -16.03
CA TYR A 62 -5.55 -0.24 -16.90
C TYR A 62 -6.05 0.83 -17.87
N HIS A 63 -6.42 2.02 -17.37
CA HIS A 63 -6.93 3.09 -18.25
C HIS A 63 -5.86 3.57 -19.24
N ARG A 64 -4.60 3.69 -18.80
CA ARG A 64 -3.48 4.05 -19.67
C ARG A 64 -3.29 3.02 -20.78
N SER A 65 -3.01 1.77 -20.41
CA SER A 65 -2.43 0.76 -21.31
C SER A 65 -3.50 -0.03 -22.07
N VAL A 66 -4.72 -0.15 -21.55
CA VAL A 66 -5.82 -0.88 -22.21
C VAL A 66 -6.71 0.05 -23.06
N LEU A 67 -6.90 1.29 -22.62
CA LEU A 67 -7.87 2.20 -23.24
C LEU A 67 -7.21 3.38 -23.95
N LEU A 68 -6.46 4.20 -23.21
CA LEU A 68 -5.96 5.47 -23.70
C LEU A 68 -4.90 5.32 -24.79
N GLU A 69 -3.82 4.57 -24.53
CA GLU A 69 -2.73 4.38 -25.48
C GLU A 69 -3.21 3.68 -26.76
N PRO A 70 -3.95 2.55 -26.68
CA PRO A 70 -4.54 1.95 -27.88
C PRO A 70 -5.44 2.92 -28.64
N ALA A 71 -6.36 3.63 -27.98
CA ALA A 71 -7.24 4.57 -28.65
C ALA A 71 -6.47 5.72 -29.33
N ARG A 72 -5.38 6.20 -28.72
CA ARG A 72 -4.49 7.21 -29.31
C ARG A 72 -3.78 6.65 -30.55
N ASN A 73 -3.30 5.41 -30.49
CA ASN A 73 -2.65 4.74 -31.62
C ASN A 73 -3.61 4.50 -32.80
N TYR A 74 -4.90 4.27 -32.52
CA TYR A 74 -5.97 4.19 -33.53
C TYR A 74 -6.44 5.56 -34.05
N GLY A 75 -5.84 6.68 -33.59
CA GLY A 75 -6.15 8.02 -34.07
C GLY A 75 -7.36 8.69 -33.39
N PHE A 76 -7.94 8.07 -32.36
CA PHE A 76 -9.07 8.67 -31.62
C PHE A 76 -8.65 9.80 -30.68
N GLY A 77 -7.34 9.96 -30.45
CA GLY A 77 -6.78 10.88 -29.48
C GLY A 77 -6.67 12.35 -29.90
N SER A 78 -7.17 12.72 -31.08
CA SER A 78 -7.08 14.08 -31.62
C SER A 78 -8.41 14.56 -32.20
N ALA A 79 -8.74 15.83 -32.00
CA ALA A 79 -9.86 16.52 -32.64
C ALA A 79 -9.40 17.91 -33.12
N ASN A 80 -9.76 18.29 -34.35
CA ASN A 80 -9.39 19.58 -34.96
C ASN A 80 -7.88 19.90 -34.89
N GLY A 81 -7.02 18.89 -35.05
CA GLY A 81 -5.56 19.06 -34.98
C GLY A 81 -4.97 19.16 -33.56
N HIS A 82 -5.80 19.09 -32.51
CA HIS A 82 -5.37 19.15 -31.11
C HIS A 82 -5.55 17.80 -30.41
N LYS A 83 -4.64 17.48 -29.49
CA LYS A 83 -4.74 16.31 -28.61
C LYS A 83 -5.94 16.46 -27.68
N ILE A 84 -6.82 15.47 -27.66
CA ILE A 84 -7.94 15.39 -26.72
C ILE A 84 -7.39 15.00 -25.32
N PRO A 85 -7.77 15.71 -24.23
CA PRO A 85 -7.44 15.33 -22.86
C PRO A 85 -7.88 13.90 -22.51
N ASP A 86 -7.16 13.23 -21.60
CA ASP A 86 -7.40 11.81 -21.29
C ASP A 86 -8.84 11.54 -20.86
N ILE A 87 -9.39 12.36 -19.96
CA ILE A 87 -10.74 12.17 -19.45
C ILE A 87 -11.80 12.37 -20.54
N GLN A 88 -11.60 13.34 -21.44
CA GLN A 88 -12.50 13.52 -22.58
C GLN A 88 -12.43 12.34 -23.56
N LEU A 89 -11.24 11.77 -23.76
CA LEU A 89 -11.09 10.57 -24.58
C LEU A 89 -11.77 9.36 -23.91
N LEU A 90 -11.60 9.16 -22.61
CA LEU A 90 -12.28 8.09 -21.88
C LEU A 90 -13.79 8.26 -21.86
N ALA A 91 -14.31 9.49 -21.73
CA ALA A 91 -15.73 9.78 -21.84
C ALA A 91 -16.29 9.39 -23.21
N LYS A 92 -15.56 9.75 -24.28
CA LYS A 92 -15.88 9.34 -25.65
C LYS A 92 -15.90 7.81 -25.79
N LEU A 93 -14.87 7.11 -25.30
CA LEU A 93 -14.77 5.65 -25.35
C LEU A 93 -15.89 4.97 -24.53
N HIS A 94 -16.21 5.52 -23.36
CA HIS A 94 -17.26 5.02 -22.48
C HIS A 94 -18.63 5.03 -23.18
N GLY A 95 -18.99 6.14 -23.82
CA GLY A 95 -20.23 6.23 -24.58
C GLY A 95 -20.23 5.41 -25.88
N PHE A 96 -19.14 4.71 -26.21
CA PHE A 96 -19.09 3.65 -27.20
C PHE A 96 -19.06 2.25 -26.58
N GLY A 97 -19.32 2.11 -25.28
CA GLY A 97 -19.37 0.82 -24.59
C GLY A 97 -18.04 0.27 -24.09
N ALA A 98 -16.95 1.06 -24.11
CA ALA A 98 -15.69 0.62 -23.53
C ALA A 98 -15.78 0.49 -22.00
N ALA A 99 -15.12 -0.52 -21.44
CA ALA A 99 -15.09 -0.77 -20.00
C ALA A 99 -14.19 0.22 -19.26
N THR A 100 -14.70 1.44 -19.05
CA THR A 100 -14.01 2.53 -18.32
C THR A 100 -14.36 2.53 -16.83
N GLY A 101 -13.77 3.47 -16.09
CA GLY A 101 -14.04 3.80 -14.70
C GLY A 101 -15.32 4.62 -14.48
N PHE A 102 -16.15 4.82 -15.50
CA PHE A 102 -17.40 5.58 -15.42
C PHE A 102 -18.64 4.68 -15.27
N LEU A 103 -19.71 5.26 -14.75
CA LEU A 103 -21.04 4.68 -14.57
C LEU A 103 -22.09 5.59 -15.19
N ASP A 104 -22.99 5.02 -15.96
CA ASP A 104 -24.15 5.76 -16.48
C ASP A 104 -25.24 5.92 -15.42
N PHE A 105 -25.72 7.14 -15.26
CA PHE A 105 -26.92 7.50 -14.53
C PHE A 105 -27.89 8.19 -15.49
N SER A 106 -29.18 8.06 -15.22
CA SER A 106 -30.25 8.71 -15.96
C SER A 106 -30.78 9.91 -15.19
N LEU A 107 -31.14 10.98 -15.88
CA LEU A 107 -31.99 12.04 -15.32
C LEU A 107 -33.45 11.56 -15.16
N ASP A 108 -33.85 10.54 -15.91
CA ASP A 108 -35.17 9.92 -15.80
C ASP A 108 -35.15 8.78 -14.74
N PRO A 109 -35.88 8.94 -13.62
CA PRO A 109 -36.02 7.89 -12.62
C PRO A 109 -36.71 6.61 -13.15
N LEU A 110 -37.61 6.72 -14.13
CA LEU A 110 -38.32 5.55 -14.69
C LEU A 110 -37.38 4.64 -15.48
N ALA A 111 -36.43 5.23 -16.21
CA ALA A 111 -35.35 4.49 -16.85
C ALA A 111 -34.55 3.63 -15.86
N ALA A 112 -34.20 4.20 -14.70
CA ALA A 112 -33.49 3.46 -13.65
C ALA A 112 -34.36 2.36 -13.04
N LEU A 113 -35.65 2.61 -12.84
CA LEU A 113 -36.59 1.60 -12.36
C LEU A 113 -36.73 0.42 -13.33
N TRP A 114 -36.77 0.69 -14.64
CA TRP A 114 -36.81 -0.34 -15.68
C TRP A 114 -35.61 -1.30 -15.56
N TYR A 115 -34.39 -0.77 -15.50
CA TYR A 115 -33.17 -1.59 -15.34
C TYR A 115 -33.12 -2.36 -14.01
N ALA A 116 -33.74 -1.84 -12.95
CA ALA A 116 -33.85 -2.58 -11.69
C ALA A 116 -34.81 -3.78 -11.79
N CYS A 117 -35.70 -3.80 -12.79
CA CYS A 117 -36.71 -4.83 -12.99
C CYS A 117 -36.39 -5.82 -14.12
N GLU A 118 -35.20 -5.76 -14.73
CA GLU A 118 -34.83 -6.56 -15.91
C GLU A 118 -34.86 -8.09 -15.66
N GLU A 119 -34.46 -8.52 -14.45
CA GLU A 119 -34.42 -9.93 -14.01
C GLU A 119 -35.37 -10.18 -12.82
N ASP A 120 -36.18 -11.24 -12.86
CA ASP A 120 -37.21 -11.53 -11.83
C ASP A 120 -36.75 -12.46 -10.71
N ASP A 121 -35.57 -13.06 -10.81
CA ASP A 121 -35.09 -14.11 -9.90
C ASP A 121 -34.50 -13.58 -8.58
N CYS A 122 -34.28 -12.27 -8.50
CA CYS A 122 -33.71 -11.58 -7.35
C CYS A 122 -34.29 -10.17 -7.18
N ASP A 123 -34.12 -9.58 -6.00
CA ASP A 123 -34.49 -8.18 -5.76
C ASP A 123 -33.60 -7.26 -6.58
N GLY A 124 -34.14 -6.18 -7.13
CA GLY A 124 -33.41 -5.13 -7.84
C GLY A 124 -33.07 -3.94 -6.95
N ARG A 125 -32.30 -3.00 -7.47
CA ARG A 125 -31.94 -1.78 -6.75
C ARG A 125 -31.86 -0.57 -7.66
N VAL A 126 -32.41 0.55 -7.19
CA VAL A 126 -32.20 1.87 -7.80
C VAL A 126 -31.31 2.71 -6.88
N PHE A 127 -30.18 3.19 -7.41
CA PHE A 127 -29.28 4.12 -6.77
C PHE A 127 -29.63 5.54 -7.17
N VAL A 128 -29.47 6.46 -6.23
CA VAL A 128 -29.72 7.89 -6.39
C VAL A 128 -28.53 8.67 -5.90
N LEU A 129 -28.07 9.58 -6.75
CA LEU A 129 -26.94 10.44 -6.50
C LEU A 129 -27.38 11.89 -6.73
N ASP A 130 -27.16 12.74 -5.73
CA ASP A 130 -27.44 14.17 -5.84
C ASP A 130 -26.15 14.91 -6.22
N LEU A 131 -26.14 15.52 -7.42
CA LEU A 131 -24.97 16.21 -7.95
C LEU A 131 -24.60 17.47 -7.15
N ASP A 132 -25.58 18.08 -6.46
CA ASP A 132 -25.40 19.33 -5.71
C ASP A 132 -25.23 19.12 -4.20
N SER A 133 -25.12 17.86 -3.75
CA SER A 133 -25.10 17.43 -2.35
C SER A 133 -23.93 17.92 -1.48
N GLY A 134 -23.16 18.92 -1.91
CA GLY A 134 -21.93 19.37 -1.24
C GLY A 134 -20.78 18.37 -1.33
N ILE A 135 -20.99 17.23 -1.99
CA ILE A 135 -20.01 16.15 -2.25
C ILE A 135 -19.04 16.52 -3.39
N GLY A 136 -19.28 17.66 -4.07
CA GLY A 136 -18.34 18.27 -5.00
C GLY A 136 -18.29 17.60 -6.36
N PHE A 137 -19.45 17.33 -6.97
CA PHE A 137 -19.51 16.89 -8.37
C PHE A 137 -19.19 18.07 -9.30
N ARG A 138 -18.40 17.83 -10.35
CA ARG A 138 -18.03 18.83 -11.35
C ARG A 138 -18.28 18.31 -12.75
N GLN A 139 -19.03 19.07 -13.53
CA GLN A 139 -19.24 18.80 -14.95
C GLN A 139 -17.96 19.04 -15.74
N ILE A 140 -17.61 18.10 -16.61
CA ILE A 140 -16.53 18.26 -17.58
C ILE A 140 -17.13 18.76 -18.90
N SER A 141 -16.86 20.02 -19.24
CA SER A 141 -17.20 20.59 -20.55
C SER A 141 -16.03 20.45 -21.53
N VAL A 142 -16.34 20.28 -22.82
CA VAL A 142 -15.37 20.22 -23.92
C VAL A 142 -14.72 21.61 -24.09
N GLY A 143 -13.59 21.86 -23.43
CA GLY A 143 -12.81 23.09 -23.67
C GLY A 143 -11.89 23.55 -22.54
N GLU A 144 -12.17 23.19 -21.29
CA GLU A 144 -11.27 23.50 -20.19
C GLU A 144 -10.24 22.37 -20.03
N ALA A 145 -8.96 22.70 -19.80
CA ALA A 145 -7.92 21.72 -19.59
C ALA A 145 -8.23 20.88 -18.34
N VAL A 146 -8.74 19.68 -18.56
CA VAL A 146 -9.25 18.78 -17.50
C VAL A 146 -8.21 17.70 -17.25
N GLN A 147 -7.98 17.46 -15.96
CA GLN A 147 -7.03 16.56 -15.29
C GLN A 147 -6.61 15.31 -16.09
N SER A 148 -5.36 14.85 -15.91
CA SER A 148 -4.91 13.59 -16.52
C SER A 148 -5.68 12.40 -15.95
N ALA A 149 -5.72 11.27 -16.67
CA ALA A 149 -6.28 10.05 -16.09
C ALA A 149 -5.50 9.58 -14.84
N GLU A 150 -4.22 9.94 -14.72
CA GLU A 150 -3.41 9.68 -13.53
C GLU A 150 -3.94 10.46 -12.31
N ASP A 151 -4.18 11.77 -12.45
CA ASP A 151 -4.76 12.58 -11.36
C ASP A 151 -6.13 12.05 -10.91
N VAL A 152 -6.88 11.46 -11.84
CA VAL A 152 -8.26 11.00 -11.62
C VAL A 152 -8.33 9.60 -10.99
N PHE A 153 -7.48 8.67 -11.43
CA PHE A 153 -7.53 7.28 -10.99
C PHE A 153 -6.43 6.90 -10.00
N ARG A 154 -5.26 7.56 -10.06
CA ARG A 154 -4.09 7.26 -9.22
C ARG A 154 -4.02 8.11 -7.96
N TRP A 155 -4.23 9.42 -8.09
CA TRP A 155 -3.98 10.38 -7.01
C TRP A 155 -5.25 11.06 -6.51
N PRO A 156 -6.01 10.37 -5.65
CA PRO A 156 -7.31 10.83 -5.27
C PRO A 156 -7.32 12.21 -4.58
N ASP A 157 -6.26 12.57 -3.89
CA ASP A 157 -6.12 13.86 -3.19
C ASP A 157 -5.84 15.04 -4.13
N LYS A 158 -5.36 14.78 -5.35
CA LYS A 158 -5.17 15.81 -6.39
C LYS A 158 -6.47 16.08 -7.17
N ARG A 159 -7.51 15.29 -6.93
CA ARG A 159 -8.81 15.47 -7.59
C ARG A 159 -9.50 16.74 -7.12
N ARG A 160 -10.13 17.44 -8.06
CA ARG A 160 -10.92 18.64 -7.78
C ARG A 160 -12.42 18.30 -7.74
N GLY A 161 -12.78 17.32 -6.91
CA GLY A 161 -14.15 16.79 -6.81
C GLY A 161 -14.39 15.53 -7.65
N ASN A 162 -15.61 15.00 -7.54
CA ASN A 162 -16.06 13.88 -8.37
C ASN A 162 -16.44 14.37 -9.76
N LEU A 163 -16.13 13.59 -10.79
CA LEU A 163 -16.30 14.01 -12.18
C LEU A 163 -17.58 13.44 -12.79
N TYR A 164 -18.29 14.25 -13.54
CA TYR A 164 -19.38 13.80 -14.39
C TYR A 164 -19.37 14.51 -15.75
N PHE A 165 -19.98 13.89 -16.75
CA PHE A 165 -20.15 14.50 -18.07
C PHE A 165 -21.46 14.09 -18.71
N GLU A 166 -22.02 15.00 -19.50
CA GLU A 166 -23.19 14.72 -20.33
C GLU A 166 -22.77 14.04 -21.62
N MET A 167 -23.64 13.18 -22.16
CA MET A 167 -23.43 12.60 -23.48
C MET A 167 -23.43 13.67 -24.58
N SER A 168 -22.61 13.46 -25.61
CA SER A 168 -22.52 14.38 -26.76
C SER A 168 -23.82 14.41 -27.58
N ASP A 169 -24.07 15.48 -28.34
CA ASP A 169 -25.28 15.61 -29.18
C ASP A 169 -25.44 14.47 -30.20
N GLN A 170 -24.34 13.88 -30.67
CA GLN A 170 -24.36 12.71 -31.56
C GLN A 170 -24.87 11.45 -30.84
N GLN A 171 -24.50 11.28 -29.58
CA GLN A 171 -25.00 10.21 -28.69
C GLN A 171 -26.43 10.49 -28.23
N LYS A 172 -26.75 11.75 -27.90
CA LYS A 172 -28.11 12.22 -27.63
C LYS A 172 -29.02 12.00 -28.84
N ASN A 173 -28.54 12.14 -30.07
CA ASN A 173 -29.34 11.86 -31.27
C ASN A 173 -29.59 10.37 -31.52
N ALA A 174 -28.67 9.47 -31.14
CA ALA A 174 -28.93 8.03 -31.12
C ALA A 174 -29.86 7.62 -29.97
N ALA A 175 -29.76 8.31 -28.82
CA ALA A 175 -30.58 8.12 -27.62
C ALA A 175 -31.94 8.85 -27.63
N ARG A 176 -32.15 9.82 -28.54
CA ARG A 176 -33.42 10.53 -28.74
C ARG A 176 -34.54 9.62 -29.24
N ALA A 177 -34.18 8.44 -29.75
CA ALA A 177 -35.12 7.36 -30.05
C ALA A 177 -35.53 6.54 -28.80
N SER A 178 -34.93 6.78 -27.62
CA SER A 178 -35.03 5.92 -26.42
C SER A 178 -35.17 6.65 -25.07
N HIS A 179 -35.64 7.91 -25.03
CA HIS A 179 -35.90 8.68 -23.80
C HIS A 179 -34.70 8.88 -22.84
N ASN A 180 -33.46 8.69 -23.32
CA ASN A 180 -32.31 8.54 -22.44
C ASN A 180 -31.46 9.83 -22.36
N GLU A 181 -31.82 10.74 -21.45
CA GLU A 181 -30.94 11.84 -21.02
C GLU A 181 -29.98 11.32 -19.94
N GLY A 182 -28.90 10.68 -20.38
CA GLY A 182 -27.91 10.05 -19.50
C GLY A 182 -26.70 10.93 -19.20
N LEU A 183 -26.17 10.75 -17.99
CA LEU A 183 -24.94 11.33 -17.47
C LEU A 183 -23.99 10.21 -17.10
N SER A 184 -22.70 10.34 -17.41
CA SER A 184 -21.71 9.38 -16.93
C SER A 184 -20.93 9.98 -15.76
N VAL A 185 -20.85 9.22 -14.67
CA VAL A 185 -20.28 9.62 -13.39
C VAL A 185 -19.07 8.74 -13.08
N GLN A 186 -17.99 9.33 -12.58
CA GLN A 186 -16.82 8.57 -12.12
C GLN A 186 -17.18 7.63 -10.96
N ALA A 187 -16.79 6.35 -11.06
CA ALA A 187 -17.19 5.29 -10.13
C ALA A 187 -16.11 4.89 -9.11
N TRP A 188 -16.45 3.92 -8.23
CA TRP A 188 -15.57 3.32 -7.20
C TRP A 188 -14.11 3.08 -7.72
N PRO A 189 -13.03 3.36 -6.93
CA PRO A 189 -12.94 3.52 -5.46
C PRO A 189 -13.51 4.81 -4.83
N LEU A 190 -14.31 5.60 -5.56
CA LEU A 190 -14.45 7.02 -5.37
C LEU A 190 -15.86 7.56 -5.03
N ILE A 191 -16.96 6.83 -5.22
CA ILE A 191 -18.27 7.24 -4.67
C ILE A 191 -18.46 6.56 -3.32
N SER A 192 -18.34 7.30 -2.21
CA SER A 192 -18.60 6.77 -0.87
C SER A 192 -20.00 6.16 -0.81
N ALA A 193 -20.18 5.03 -0.13
CA ALA A 193 -21.50 4.44 0.08
C ALA A 193 -22.47 5.45 0.73
N ASP A 194 -21.95 6.35 1.56
CA ASP A 194 -22.72 7.43 2.21
C ASP A 194 -23.21 8.51 1.22
N ALA A 195 -22.59 8.60 0.05
CA ALA A 195 -22.95 9.57 -1.00
C ALA A 195 -24.11 9.08 -1.90
N VAL A 196 -24.56 7.84 -1.74
CA VAL A 196 -25.54 7.21 -2.62
C VAL A 196 -26.72 6.70 -1.82
N ARG A 197 -27.90 7.32 -2.02
CA ARG A 197 -29.15 6.77 -1.52
C ARG A 197 -29.54 5.58 -2.40
N SER A 198 -30.16 4.54 -1.85
CA SER A 198 -30.65 3.41 -2.66
C SER A 198 -32.02 2.92 -2.23
N PHE A 199 -32.76 2.36 -3.18
CA PHE A 199 -34.08 1.78 -3.01
C PHE A 199 -34.07 0.36 -3.55
N VAL A 200 -34.43 -0.61 -2.70
CA VAL A 200 -34.61 -2.01 -3.12
C VAL A 200 -35.97 -2.16 -3.78
N ILE A 201 -35.98 -2.85 -4.92
CA ILE A 201 -37.17 -3.21 -5.68
C ILE A 201 -37.39 -4.72 -5.49
N PRO A 202 -38.41 -5.13 -4.72
CA PRO A 202 -38.65 -6.54 -4.44
C PRO A 202 -38.87 -7.35 -5.72
N ALA A 203 -38.29 -8.56 -5.79
CA ALA A 203 -38.45 -9.48 -6.92
C ALA A 203 -39.94 -9.71 -7.27
N SER A 204 -40.81 -9.78 -6.25
CA SER A 204 -42.26 -9.97 -6.41
C SER A 204 -42.96 -8.87 -7.21
N ASP A 205 -42.39 -7.68 -7.24
CA ASP A 205 -43.05 -6.49 -7.78
C ASP A 205 -42.57 -6.18 -9.22
N LYS A 206 -41.45 -6.77 -9.65
CA LYS A 206 -40.75 -6.41 -10.90
C LYS A 206 -41.56 -6.67 -12.17
N SER A 207 -42.27 -7.80 -12.25
CA SER A 207 -43.08 -8.14 -13.42
C SER A 207 -44.25 -7.15 -13.60
N GLN A 208 -44.93 -6.82 -12.51
CA GLN A 208 -46.00 -5.83 -12.51
C GLN A 208 -45.46 -4.42 -12.83
N ILE A 209 -44.32 -4.04 -12.24
CA ILE A 209 -43.67 -2.75 -12.52
C ILE A 209 -43.31 -2.62 -14.00
N ARG A 210 -42.70 -3.65 -14.62
CA ARG A 210 -42.40 -3.63 -16.05
C ARG A 210 -43.64 -3.49 -16.92
N GLN A 211 -44.69 -4.26 -16.62
CA GLN A 211 -45.95 -4.15 -17.34
C GLN A 211 -46.53 -2.74 -17.25
N GLU A 212 -46.55 -2.12 -16.06
CA GLU A 212 -47.01 -0.75 -15.89
C GLU A 212 -46.12 0.26 -16.63
N LEU A 213 -44.80 0.08 -16.63
CA LEU A 213 -43.85 0.92 -17.38
C LEU A 213 -44.11 0.86 -18.89
N GLU A 214 -44.39 -0.32 -19.46
CA GLU A 214 -44.71 -0.49 -20.88
C GLU A 214 -46.09 0.08 -21.24
N GLU A 215 -47.13 -0.26 -20.47
CA GLU A 215 -48.52 0.03 -20.81
C GLU A 215 -48.95 1.46 -20.46
N MET A 216 -48.42 2.02 -19.37
CA MET A 216 -48.84 3.33 -18.86
C MET A 216 -47.85 4.46 -19.15
N PHE A 217 -46.56 4.13 -19.26
CA PHE A 217 -45.49 5.11 -19.45
C PHE A 217 -44.81 5.01 -20.82
N ASP A 218 -45.26 4.08 -21.69
CA ASP A 218 -44.69 3.77 -23.02
C ASP A 218 -43.18 3.52 -22.99
N TYR A 219 -42.68 3.03 -21.86
CA TYR A 219 -41.27 2.70 -21.68
C TYR A 219 -41.03 1.27 -22.19
N ARG A 220 -40.50 1.16 -23.41
CA ARG A 220 -40.12 -0.11 -24.04
C ARG A 220 -38.61 -0.25 -24.07
N GLU A 221 -38.13 -1.50 -24.07
CA GLU A 221 -36.72 -1.90 -24.06
C GLU A 221 -35.78 -0.81 -24.62
N PRO A 222 -35.00 -0.10 -23.79
CA PRO A 222 -34.18 1.01 -24.24
C PRO A 222 -33.12 0.48 -25.21
N ALA A 223 -33.13 1.00 -26.45
CA ALA A 223 -32.18 0.60 -27.48
C ALA A 223 -30.74 0.75 -26.98
N LEU A 224 -30.06 -0.37 -26.75
CA LEU A 224 -28.62 -0.41 -26.54
C LEU A 224 -27.94 0.20 -27.76
N PHE A 225 -27.02 1.14 -27.51
CA PHE A 225 -26.28 1.89 -28.52
C PHE A 225 -25.82 1.03 -29.70
N ALA A 226 -25.95 1.57 -30.91
CA ALA A 226 -25.40 0.98 -32.13
C ALA A 226 -23.87 0.95 -32.04
N ASP A 227 -23.35 -0.26 -31.88
CA ASP A 227 -21.93 -0.61 -31.81
C ASP A 227 -21.24 -0.27 -33.14
N MET A 228 -20.17 0.54 -33.13
CA MET A 228 -19.26 0.66 -34.28
C MET A 228 -17.85 0.18 -33.95
N GLN A 229 -17.50 -0.89 -34.67
CA GLN A 229 -16.20 -1.44 -35.08
C GLN A 229 -15.12 -1.68 -34.01
N ARG A 230 -14.93 -2.99 -33.74
CA ARG A 230 -13.75 -3.71 -33.20
C ARG A 230 -13.19 -3.26 -31.85
N PHE A 231 -12.98 -1.97 -31.59
CA PHE A 231 -12.35 -1.47 -30.35
C PHE A 231 -13.24 -1.64 -29.12
N SER A 232 -14.51 -1.27 -29.21
CA SER A 232 -15.48 -1.44 -28.13
C SER A 232 -15.86 -2.90 -27.91
N ALA A 233 -15.93 -3.69 -29.00
CA ALA A 233 -16.18 -5.13 -28.92
C ALA A 233 -15.09 -5.85 -28.09
N VAL A 234 -13.81 -5.54 -28.31
CA VAL A 234 -12.70 -6.14 -27.53
C VAL A 234 -12.54 -5.53 -26.12
N ASN A 235 -13.09 -4.33 -25.88
CA ASN A 235 -13.07 -3.66 -24.59
C ASN A 235 -14.43 -3.70 -23.86
N SER A 236 -15.32 -4.61 -24.25
CA SER A 236 -16.66 -4.75 -23.68
C SER A 236 -16.62 -5.20 -22.21
N PRO A 237 -17.45 -4.63 -21.31
CA PRO A 237 -17.52 -5.02 -19.90
C PRO A 237 -17.79 -6.51 -19.64
N ARG A 238 -18.30 -7.24 -20.65
CA ARG A 238 -18.62 -8.68 -20.58
C ARG A 238 -17.43 -9.60 -20.88
N LEU A 239 -16.33 -9.06 -21.39
CA LEU A 239 -15.11 -9.82 -21.67
C LEU A 239 -14.21 -9.89 -20.43
N PRO A 240 -13.41 -10.97 -20.28
CA PRO A 240 -12.44 -11.07 -19.20
C PRO A 240 -11.40 -9.95 -19.28
N MET A 241 -10.68 -9.75 -18.17
CA MET A 241 -9.58 -8.80 -18.10
C MET A 241 -8.56 -9.11 -19.22
N PRO A 242 -8.23 -8.14 -20.11
CA PRO A 242 -7.22 -8.37 -21.13
C PRO A 242 -5.84 -8.57 -20.49
N HIS A 243 -4.97 -9.32 -21.15
CA HIS A 243 -3.57 -9.41 -20.75
C HIS A 243 -2.90 -8.04 -20.94
N ILE A 244 -2.38 -7.48 -19.85
CA ILE A 244 -1.69 -6.18 -19.86
C ILE A 244 -0.18 -6.45 -19.88
N GLU A 245 0.46 -6.17 -21.01
CA GLU A 245 1.92 -6.20 -21.15
C GLU A 245 2.52 -4.87 -20.68
N ASP A 246 2.40 -4.58 -19.40
CA ASP A 246 2.90 -3.36 -18.78
C ASP A 246 3.77 -3.71 -17.55
N PRO A 247 5.01 -3.19 -17.46
CA PRO A 247 5.91 -3.47 -16.34
C PRO A 247 5.37 -2.95 -15.02
N GLU A 248 4.66 -1.81 -15.01
CA GLU A 248 4.05 -1.23 -13.82
C GLU A 248 2.84 -2.08 -13.37
N PHE A 249 2.05 -2.61 -14.29
CA PHE A 249 0.96 -3.54 -13.94
C PHE A 249 1.51 -4.82 -13.32
N SER A 250 2.56 -5.38 -13.90
CA SER A 250 3.24 -6.57 -13.36
C SER A 250 3.82 -6.29 -11.98
N LEU A 251 4.42 -5.12 -11.77
CA LEU A 251 4.91 -4.70 -10.47
C LEU A 251 3.78 -4.65 -9.42
N LEU A 252 2.63 -4.07 -9.77
CA LEU A 252 1.48 -3.95 -8.86
C LEU A 252 0.92 -5.32 -8.47
N LEU A 253 0.87 -6.27 -9.41
CA LEU A 253 0.52 -7.66 -9.10
C LEU A 253 1.53 -8.30 -8.15
N GLY A 254 2.82 -8.07 -8.38
CA GLY A 254 3.87 -8.56 -7.48
C GLY A 254 3.76 -7.99 -6.07
N ASN A 255 3.47 -6.69 -5.96
CA ASN A 255 3.25 -6.02 -4.67
C ASN A 255 2.04 -6.63 -3.94
N GLN A 256 0.97 -6.92 -4.67
CA GLN A 256 -0.23 -7.53 -4.16
C GLN A 256 0.02 -8.95 -3.60
N CYS A 257 0.73 -9.80 -4.36
CA CYS A 257 1.16 -11.13 -3.88
C CYS A 257 2.06 -11.01 -2.64
N TYR A 258 3.00 -10.07 -2.63
CA TYR A 258 3.90 -9.87 -1.49
C TYR A 258 3.13 -9.52 -0.21
N LEU A 259 2.13 -8.63 -0.30
CA LEU A 259 1.29 -8.24 0.84
C LEU A 259 0.45 -9.40 1.38
N GLN A 260 0.08 -10.35 0.52
CA GLN A 260 -0.61 -11.59 0.90
C GLN A 260 0.35 -12.65 1.47
N GLY A 261 1.66 -12.42 1.41
CA GLY A 261 2.68 -13.38 1.83
C GLY A 261 3.01 -14.44 0.78
N ASP A 262 2.46 -14.33 -0.44
CA ASP A 262 2.82 -15.16 -1.58
C ASP A 262 4.09 -14.62 -2.23
N TYR A 263 5.24 -14.94 -1.64
CA TYR A 263 6.54 -14.51 -2.16
C TYR A 263 6.89 -15.14 -3.52
N PRO A 264 6.62 -16.44 -3.79
CA PRO A 264 6.83 -17.01 -5.13
C PRO A 264 6.00 -16.34 -6.23
N GLY A 265 4.71 -16.07 -5.98
CA GLY A 265 3.86 -15.31 -6.90
C GLY A 265 4.39 -13.89 -7.11
N ALA A 266 4.82 -13.22 -6.03
CA ALA A 266 5.42 -11.90 -6.12
C ALA A 266 6.67 -11.88 -7.02
N ILE A 267 7.58 -12.84 -6.82
CA ILE A 267 8.81 -12.99 -7.62
C ILE A 267 8.46 -13.17 -9.11
N THR A 268 7.49 -14.03 -9.43
CA THR A 268 7.04 -14.28 -10.81
C THR A 268 6.59 -12.98 -11.49
N HIS A 269 5.82 -12.15 -10.80
CA HIS A 269 5.35 -10.87 -11.34
C HIS A 269 6.46 -9.81 -11.45
N TYR A 270 7.39 -9.77 -10.50
CA TYR A 270 8.57 -8.89 -10.61
C TYR A 270 9.52 -9.32 -11.73
N ASP A 271 9.68 -10.62 -11.97
CA ASP A 271 10.43 -11.14 -13.13
C ASP A 271 9.83 -10.60 -14.43
N LYS A 272 8.50 -10.61 -14.55
CA LYS A 272 7.82 -10.06 -15.72
C LYS A 272 8.03 -8.56 -15.87
N SER A 273 8.08 -7.81 -14.76
CA SER A 273 8.36 -6.37 -14.77
C SER A 273 9.76 -6.08 -15.33
N ILE A 274 10.76 -6.86 -14.91
CA ILE A 274 12.15 -6.76 -15.36
C ILE A 274 12.29 -7.18 -16.84
N GLU A 275 11.55 -8.21 -17.27
CA GLU A 275 11.52 -8.66 -18.66
C GLU A 275 10.97 -7.58 -19.60
N LEU A 276 9.87 -6.92 -19.21
CA LEU A 276 9.19 -5.90 -20.01
C LEU A 276 9.95 -4.57 -20.06
N ALA A 277 10.69 -4.23 -18.99
CA ALA A 277 11.44 -2.99 -18.90
C ALA A 277 12.83 -3.20 -18.27
N PRO A 278 13.79 -3.78 -19.02
CA PRO A 278 15.13 -4.04 -18.50
C PRO A 278 15.94 -2.76 -18.21
N ASP A 279 15.61 -1.63 -18.86
CA ASP A 279 16.39 -0.37 -18.82
C ASP A 279 15.67 0.83 -18.16
N ALA A 280 14.38 0.68 -17.82
CA ALA A 280 13.58 1.70 -17.15
C ALA A 280 13.16 1.18 -15.76
N GLU A 281 13.43 1.94 -14.69
CA GLU A 281 13.04 1.59 -13.31
C GLU A 281 13.61 0.28 -12.75
N SER A 282 14.62 -0.30 -13.42
CA SER A 282 15.20 -1.61 -13.07
C SER A 282 15.68 -1.68 -11.62
N GLY A 283 16.23 -0.59 -11.09
CA GLY A 283 16.67 -0.52 -9.70
C GLY A 283 15.57 -0.80 -8.69
N TYR A 284 14.36 -0.32 -8.97
CA TYR A 284 13.20 -0.58 -8.12
C TYR A 284 12.65 -2.00 -8.30
N PHE A 285 12.59 -2.54 -9.52
CA PHE A 285 12.14 -3.92 -9.73
C PHE A 285 13.06 -4.94 -9.04
N TYR A 286 14.38 -4.75 -9.16
CA TYR A 286 15.34 -5.57 -8.41
C TYR A 286 15.21 -5.37 -6.89
N TYR A 287 14.91 -4.16 -6.43
CA TYR A 287 14.67 -3.90 -5.01
C TYR A 287 13.48 -4.72 -4.47
N VAL A 288 12.32 -4.68 -5.13
CA VAL A 288 11.14 -5.42 -4.66
C VAL A 288 11.27 -6.92 -4.83
N ARG A 289 11.92 -7.40 -5.91
CA ARG A 289 12.21 -8.83 -6.09
C ARG A 289 13.21 -9.35 -5.07
N GLY A 290 14.27 -8.59 -4.79
CA GLY A 290 15.23 -8.90 -3.73
C GLY A 290 14.59 -8.94 -2.35
N ASN A 291 13.60 -8.07 -2.09
CA ASN A 291 12.81 -8.10 -0.86
C ASN A 291 11.97 -9.39 -0.75
N ALA A 292 11.28 -9.78 -1.84
CA ALA A 292 10.49 -11.00 -1.90
C ALA A 292 11.36 -12.25 -1.72
N LYS A 293 12.48 -12.37 -2.44
CA LYS A 293 13.44 -13.47 -2.30
C LYS A 293 14.04 -13.54 -0.89
N ALA A 294 14.38 -12.40 -0.29
CA ALA A 294 14.87 -12.38 1.09
C ALA A 294 13.80 -12.90 2.07
N ALA A 295 12.54 -12.47 1.89
CA ALA A 295 11.41 -12.91 2.68
C ALA A 295 11.18 -14.42 2.56
N ASP A 296 11.21 -14.94 1.33
CA ASP A 296 11.09 -16.38 0.99
C ASP A 296 12.23 -17.22 1.58
N GLY A 297 13.41 -16.64 1.76
CA GLY A 297 14.57 -17.28 2.37
C GLY A 297 15.77 -17.44 1.44
N ASP A 298 15.60 -17.09 0.16
CA ASP A 298 16.62 -17.11 -0.88
C ASP A 298 17.57 -15.92 -0.76
N LEU A 299 18.29 -15.87 0.37
CA LEU A 299 19.21 -14.79 0.70
C LEU A 299 20.32 -14.59 -0.34
N GLY A 300 20.77 -15.67 -1.00
CA GLY A 300 21.79 -15.61 -2.04
C GLY A 300 21.32 -14.88 -3.29
N GLU A 301 20.11 -15.18 -3.77
CA GLU A 301 19.53 -14.47 -4.91
C GLU A 301 19.09 -13.06 -4.55
N ALA A 302 18.60 -12.85 -3.33
CA ALA A 302 18.30 -11.50 -2.84
C ALA A 302 19.53 -10.58 -2.90
N LEU A 303 20.73 -11.09 -2.55
CA LEU A 303 21.98 -10.32 -2.70
C LEU A 303 22.25 -9.94 -4.17
N GLN A 304 22.04 -10.87 -5.10
CA GLN A 304 22.25 -10.62 -6.53
C GLN A 304 21.30 -9.54 -7.05
N ASP A 305 20.04 -9.56 -6.59
CA ASP A 305 19.05 -8.55 -6.91
C ASP A 305 19.45 -7.19 -6.34
N TYR A 306 19.84 -7.10 -5.07
CA TYR A 306 20.32 -5.83 -4.53
C TYR A 306 21.58 -5.32 -5.24
N ASP A 307 22.49 -6.20 -5.64
CA ASP A 307 23.67 -5.83 -6.43
C ASP A 307 23.28 -5.30 -7.82
N SER A 308 22.31 -5.93 -8.48
CA SER A 308 21.76 -5.44 -9.76
C SER A 308 21.07 -4.10 -9.59
N GLY A 309 20.23 -3.96 -8.57
CA GLY A 309 19.55 -2.70 -8.28
C GLY A 309 20.52 -1.56 -8.01
N ILE A 310 21.58 -1.81 -7.21
CA ILE A 310 22.62 -0.80 -6.96
C ILE A 310 23.35 -0.41 -8.24
N ARG A 311 23.68 -1.37 -9.11
CA ARG A 311 24.32 -1.05 -10.40
C ARG A 311 23.43 -0.19 -11.29
N CYS A 312 22.12 -0.44 -11.29
CA CYS A 312 21.16 0.37 -12.06
C CYS A 312 21.08 1.81 -11.51
N GLU A 313 21.02 1.97 -10.20
CA GLU A 313 20.88 3.28 -9.53
C GLU A 313 22.19 4.09 -9.50
N GLU A 314 23.37 3.45 -9.42
CA GLU A 314 24.68 4.12 -9.46
C GLU A 314 25.22 4.35 -10.90
N GLY A 315 24.52 3.86 -11.93
CA GLY A 315 24.91 3.99 -13.33
C GLY A 315 24.69 5.40 -13.92
N PRO A 316 25.07 5.64 -15.19
CA PRO A 316 24.90 6.94 -15.88
C PRO A 316 23.44 7.43 -15.96
N SER A 317 22.48 6.52 -15.78
CA SER A 317 21.05 6.78 -15.71
C SER A 317 20.59 7.32 -14.34
N GLY A 318 21.47 7.36 -13.34
CA GLY A 318 21.19 7.86 -11.99
C GLY A 318 20.97 9.38 -11.90
N ASP A 319 21.25 10.11 -12.97
CA ASP A 319 20.94 11.54 -13.10
C ASP A 319 19.50 11.82 -13.58
N ARG A 320 18.63 10.81 -13.68
CA ARG A 320 17.23 11.02 -14.11
C ARG A 320 16.50 11.92 -13.11
N GLU A 321 16.07 13.07 -13.63
CA GLU A 321 15.29 14.08 -12.97
C GLU A 321 14.14 13.47 -12.15
N ARG A 322 13.81 14.15 -11.05
CA ARG A 322 12.62 13.91 -10.21
C ARG A 322 11.48 13.34 -11.06
N ASN A 323 11.03 12.12 -10.76
CA ASN A 323 9.75 11.67 -11.26
C ASN A 323 8.65 12.63 -10.73
N SER A 324 7.45 12.56 -11.31
CA SER A 324 6.28 13.37 -10.94
C SER A 324 5.87 13.27 -9.44
N GLU A 325 6.50 12.36 -8.70
CA GLU A 325 6.34 12.11 -7.27
C GLU A 325 7.38 12.84 -6.40
N GLY A 326 8.35 13.53 -7.01
CA GLY A 326 9.43 14.21 -6.29
C GLY A 326 10.45 13.26 -5.63
N ASN A 327 10.40 11.96 -5.94
CA ASN A 327 11.36 10.98 -5.44
C ASN A 327 12.64 11.06 -6.28
N THR A 328 13.72 11.51 -5.65
CA THR A 328 15.07 11.53 -6.25
C THR A 328 15.58 10.11 -6.52
N THR A 329 16.47 9.92 -7.49
CA THR A 329 17.27 8.70 -7.73
C THR A 329 17.85 8.09 -6.44
N GLY A 330 18.20 8.92 -5.44
CA GLY A 330 18.67 8.42 -4.15
C GLY A 330 17.59 7.79 -3.25
N GLY A 331 16.31 7.77 -3.64
CA GLY A 331 15.18 7.29 -2.84
C GLY A 331 15.20 5.79 -2.59
N TYR A 332 15.70 4.99 -3.54
CA TYR A 332 15.82 3.54 -3.40
C TYR A 332 17.26 3.09 -3.13
N LEU A 333 18.27 3.86 -3.56
CA LEU A 333 19.67 3.46 -3.39
C LEU A 333 20.05 3.19 -1.93
N TRP A 334 19.63 4.05 -1.00
CA TRP A 334 19.88 3.78 0.42
C TRP A 334 19.14 2.54 0.92
N ARG A 335 17.91 2.27 0.41
CA ARG A 335 17.12 1.08 0.76
C ARG A 335 17.76 -0.20 0.24
N LEU A 336 18.31 -0.17 -0.97
CA LEU A 336 19.07 -1.27 -1.57
C LEU A 336 20.31 -1.60 -0.72
N TYR A 337 21.14 -0.60 -0.39
CA TYR A 337 22.28 -0.80 0.50
C TYR A 337 21.84 -1.31 1.88
N TYR A 338 20.79 -0.71 2.46
CA TYR A 338 20.26 -1.13 3.76
C TYR A 338 19.79 -2.58 3.76
N ASN A 339 18.99 -3.00 2.78
CA ASN A 339 18.46 -4.36 2.70
C ASN A 339 19.54 -5.38 2.32
N ARG A 340 20.50 -5.03 1.46
CA ARG A 340 21.70 -5.84 1.22
C ARG A 340 22.51 -6.02 2.50
N GLY A 341 22.63 -4.96 3.30
CA GLY A 341 23.26 -4.99 4.63
C GLY A 341 22.54 -5.94 5.60
N ASN A 342 21.21 -5.93 5.62
CA ASN A 342 20.42 -6.87 6.42
C ASN A 342 20.69 -8.33 6.02
N VAL A 343 20.68 -8.61 4.71
CA VAL A 343 20.95 -9.96 4.19
C VAL A 343 22.39 -10.40 4.47
N LYS A 344 23.38 -9.53 4.27
CA LYS A 344 24.79 -9.81 4.63
C LYS A 344 24.95 -10.09 6.13
N ALA A 345 24.26 -9.34 6.99
CA ALA A 345 24.30 -9.57 8.43
C ALA A 345 23.70 -10.93 8.83
N GLU A 346 22.60 -11.33 8.18
CA GLU A 346 21.98 -12.65 8.37
C GLU A 346 22.93 -13.77 7.91
N LEU A 347 23.62 -13.58 6.77
CA LEU A 347 24.66 -14.47 6.22
C LEU A 347 26.01 -14.39 6.95
N LYS A 348 26.10 -13.65 8.06
CA LYS A 348 27.31 -13.45 8.88
C LYS A 348 28.47 -12.70 8.18
N ASP A 349 28.26 -12.09 7.03
CA ASP A 349 29.16 -11.06 6.49
C ASP A 349 28.94 -9.73 7.22
N LEU A 350 29.35 -9.71 8.50
CA LEU A 350 29.16 -8.56 9.38
C LEU A 350 29.97 -7.34 8.90
N LYS A 351 31.15 -7.56 8.32
CA LYS A 351 31.98 -6.46 7.79
C LYS A 351 31.36 -5.85 6.54
N GLY A 352 30.82 -6.66 5.63
CA GLY A 352 30.07 -6.18 4.47
C GLY A 352 28.79 -5.46 4.85
N ALA A 353 28.06 -5.97 5.85
CA ALA A 353 26.88 -5.31 6.38
C ALA A 353 27.20 -3.91 6.94
N LEU A 354 28.28 -3.75 7.72
CA LEU A 354 28.70 -2.43 8.21
C LEU A 354 28.99 -1.45 7.06
N ARG A 355 29.70 -1.88 6.02
CA ARG A 355 29.99 -1.03 4.85
C ARG A 355 28.70 -0.57 4.16
N ASP A 356 27.75 -1.49 4.02
CA ASP A 356 26.47 -1.20 3.37
C ASP A 356 25.61 -0.24 4.22
N TYR A 357 25.52 -0.43 5.53
CA TYR A 357 24.81 0.52 6.41
C TYR A 357 25.46 1.89 6.42
N GLU A 358 26.79 1.98 6.43
CA GLU A 358 27.48 3.27 6.32
C GLU A 358 27.16 4.00 5.02
N LYS A 359 27.07 3.26 3.91
CA LYS A 359 26.70 3.82 2.61
C LYS A 359 25.24 4.27 2.60
N ALA A 360 24.33 3.44 3.11
CA ALA A 360 22.91 3.79 3.29
C ALA A 360 22.74 5.07 4.13
N ILE A 361 23.41 5.19 5.28
CA ILE A 361 23.36 6.39 6.13
C ILE A 361 23.83 7.65 5.38
N ARG A 362 24.91 7.56 4.60
CA ARG A 362 25.41 8.69 3.81
C ARG A 362 24.39 9.15 2.79
N ILE A 363 23.78 8.21 2.07
CA ILE A 363 22.78 8.50 1.03
C ILE A 363 21.50 9.04 1.66
N CYS A 364 20.99 8.43 2.75
CA CYS A 364 19.82 8.93 3.48
C CYS A 364 19.98 10.40 3.85
N ARG A 365 21.15 10.78 4.38
CA ARG A 365 21.44 12.17 4.75
C ARG A 365 21.43 13.11 3.54
N GLN A 366 21.93 12.66 2.38
CA GLN A 366 21.95 13.46 1.16
C GLN A 366 20.54 13.72 0.62
N VAL A 367 19.63 12.75 0.74
CA VAL A 367 18.26 12.85 0.23
C VAL A 367 17.23 13.29 1.29
N GLY A 368 17.66 13.58 2.52
CA GLY A 368 16.77 13.96 3.62
C GLY A 368 15.84 12.84 4.10
N ALA A 369 16.20 11.57 3.87
CA ALA A 369 15.45 10.41 4.36
C ALA A 369 15.87 10.03 5.78
N ARG A 370 14.98 9.32 6.50
CA ARG A 370 15.20 8.91 7.90
C ARG A 370 16.23 7.78 8.01
N GLU A 371 17.40 8.10 8.52
CA GLU A 371 18.54 7.19 8.67
C GLU A 371 18.52 6.34 9.95
N SER A 372 17.53 6.55 10.82
CA SER A 372 17.47 5.97 12.17
C SER A 372 17.56 4.44 12.16
N VAL A 373 16.89 3.78 11.20
CA VAL A 373 16.89 2.32 11.05
C VAL A 373 18.27 1.76 10.68
N SER A 374 19.02 2.48 9.83
CA SER A 374 20.36 2.05 9.43
C SER A 374 21.36 2.16 10.57
N TYR A 375 21.27 3.20 11.40
CA TYR A 375 22.07 3.31 12.62
C TYR A 375 21.79 2.18 13.61
N VAL A 376 20.52 1.83 13.80
CA VAL A 376 20.15 0.72 14.68
C VAL A 376 20.76 -0.60 14.19
N ASN A 377 20.64 -0.93 12.90
CA ASN A 377 21.18 -2.19 12.38
C ASN A 377 22.70 -2.23 12.37
N LYS A 378 23.35 -1.09 12.10
CA LYS A 378 24.78 -0.93 12.29
C LYS A 378 25.19 -1.19 13.75
N GLY A 379 24.46 -0.65 14.72
CA GLY A 379 24.68 -0.90 16.14
C GLY A 379 24.53 -2.37 16.52
N ASN A 380 23.53 -3.08 15.97
CA ASN A 380 23.37 -4.51 16.22
C ASN A 380 24.51 -5.35 15.62
N VAL A 381 25.01 -4.97 14.44
CA VAL A 381 26.17 -5.64 13.84
C VAL A 381 27.45 -5.35 14.64
N ASN A 382 27.62 -4.14 15.15
CA ASN A 382 28.71 -3.82 16.07
C ASN A 382 28.62 -4.62 17.37
N TYR A 383 27.42 -4.85 17.91
CA TYR A 383 27.22 -5.79 19.01
C TYR A 383 27.70 -7.20 18.67
N LEU A 384 27.34 -7.74 17.50
CA LEU A 384 27.80 -9.08 17.09
C LEU A 384 29.32 -9.18 16.90
N LEU A 385 29.98 -8.06 16.58
CA LEU A 385 31.42 -7.96 16.51
C LEU A 385 32.08 -7.69 17.88
N ASN A 386 31.31 -7.72 18.98
CA ASN A 386 31.71 -7.38 20.34
C ASN A 386 32.25 -5.94 20.49
N ARG A 387 31.84 -5.03 19.59
CA ARG A 387 32.19 -3.61 19.59
C ARG A 387 31.11 -2.80 20.32
N TYR A 388 30.90 -3.09 21.59
CA TYR A 388 29.79 -2.52 22.37
C TYR A 388 29.86 -0.99 22.47
N GLY A 389 31.05 -0.40 22.54
CA GLY A 389 31.23 1.06 22.51
C GLY A 389 30.78 1.69 21.20
N ASP A 390 31.06 1.06 20.05
CA ASP A 390 30.59 1.51 18.74
C ASP A 390 29.08 1.34 18.61
N ALA A 391 28.54 0.23 19.12
CA ALA A 391 27.09 0.00 19.16
C ALA A 391 26.37 1.10 19.96
N ILE A 392 26.89 1.51 21.11
CA ILE A 392 26.35 2.64 21.89
C ILE A 392 26.35 3.92 21.07
N ARG A 393 27.46 4.25 20.38
CA ARG A 393 27.54 5.45 19.53
C ARG A 393 26.51 5.41 18.40
N ASP A 394 26.35 4.27 17.74
CA ASP A 394 25.36 4.12 16.68
C ASP A 394 23.93 4.23 17.23
N TYR A 395 23.62 3.69 18.41
CA TYR A 395 22.31 3.89 19.06
C TYR A 395 22.08 5.33 19.52
N ASP A 396 23.10 6.06 19.95
CA ASP A 396 22.97 7.49 20.22
C ASP A 396 22.61 8.27 18.95
N GLN A 397 23.19 7.91 17.79
CA GLN A 397 22.80 8.50 16.51
C GLN A 397 21.37 8.12 16.11
N ALA A 398 20.97 6.85 16.30
CA ALA A 398 19.60 6.42 16.06
C ALA A 398 18.58 7.19 16.92
N SER A 399 18.90 7.41 18.20
CA SER A 399 18.06 8.18 19.12
C SER A 399 17.94 9.65 18.67
N LYS A 400 19.02 10.25 18.18
CA LYS A 400 18.99 11.61 17.60
C LYS A 400 18.15 11.69 16.33
N ALA A 401 18.17 10.64 15.52
CA ALA A 401 17.31 10.47 14.34
C ALA A 401 15.87 10.02 14.70
N GLY A 402 15.51 10.05 15.99
CA GLY A 402 14.16 9.80 16.48
C GLY A 402 13.74 8.32 16.51
N ASP A 403 14.66 7.36 16.53
CA ASP A 403 14.30 5.96 16.77
C ASP A 403 13.78 5.78 18.20
N PRO A 404 12.52 5.32 18.40
CA PRO A 404 11.93 5.22 19.73
C PRO A 404 12.56 4.12 20.59
N PHE A 405 13.28 3.17 19.99
CA PHE A 405 13.81 1.99 20.67
C PHE A 405 15.31 2.07 20.92
N ALA A 406 15.98 3.11 20.45
CA ALA A 406 17.42 3.28 20.56
C ALA A 406 17.92 3.32 22.01
N GLN A 407 17.17 3.98 22.91
CA GLN A 407 17.54 4.06 24.34
C GLN A 407 17.51 2.69 25.02
N PHE A 408 16.52 1.85 24.72
CA PHE A 408 16.49 0.48 25.22
C PHE A 408 17.69 -0.34 24.74
N LYS A 409 18.06 -0.23 23.46
CA LYS A 409 19.22 -0.93 22.88
C LYS A 409 20.54 -0.44 23.49
N LYS A 410 20.68 0.87 23.70
CA LYS A 410 21.81 1.47 24.40
C LYS A 410 21.90 0.98 25.84
N GLY A 411 20.78 0.95 26.57
CA GLY A 411 20.70 0.41 27.92
C GLY A 411 21.23 -1.02 27.99
N ASN A 412 20.83 -1.89 27.07
CA ASN A 412 21.35 -3.26 26.97
C ASN A 412 22.89 -3.30 26.80
N MET A 413 23.46 -2.43 25.97
CA MET A 413 24.92 -2.38 25.78
C MET A 413 25.64 -1.89 27.04
N LEU A 414 25.04 -0.95 27.76
CA LEU A 414 25.59 -0.44 29.02
C LEU A 414 25.58 -1.50 30.12
N VAL A 415 24.54 -2.33 30.20
CA VAL A 415 24.52 -3.52 31.09
C VAL A 415 25.67 -4.47 30.74
N ILE A 416 25.90 -4.74 29.45
CA ILE A 416 27.00 -5.62 29.02
C ILE A 416 28.36 -5.08 29.45
N LEU A 417 28.53 -3.76 29.42
CA LEU A 417 29.75 -3.08 29.87
C LEU A 417 29.81 -2.87 31.39
N GLY A 418 28.82 -3.33 32.17
CA GLY A 418 28.79 -3.15 33.62
C GLY A 418 28.43 -1.75 34.11
N ARG A 419 27.94 -0.87 33.21
CA ARG A 419 27.58 0.52 33.48
C ARG A 419 26.10 0.60 33.88
N PHE A 420 25.78 0.04 35.04
CA PHE A 420 24.40 -0.21 35.47
C PHE A 420 23.59 1.07 35.71
N ASP A 421 24.16 2.11 36.35
CA ASP A 421 23.45 3.38 36.57
C ASP A 421 23.04 4.05 35.27
N GLU A 422 23.94 4.08 34.29
CA GLU A 422 23.65 4.63 32.96
C GLU A 422 22.63 3.80 32.19
N ALA A 423 22.66 2.47 32.35
CA ALA A 423 21.67 1.58 31.78
C ALA A 423 20.27 1.85 32.36
N LEU A 424 20.17 2.01 33.69
CA LEU A 424 18.92 2.34 34.37
C LEU A 424 18.35 3.67 33.85
N ALA A 425 19.20 4.69 33.73
CA ALA A 425 18.80 5.99 33.18
C ALA A 425 18.29 5.89 31.73
N CYS A 426 18.89 5.03 30.89
CA CYS A 426 18.42 4.78 29.54
C CYS A 426 17.04 4.14 29.52
N TYR A 427 16.77 3.15 30.37
CA TYR A 427 15.44 2.52 30.44
C TYR A 427 14.38 3.46 31.01
N ASP A 428 14.71 4.24 32.05
CA ASP A 428 13.83 5.27 32.58
C ASP A 428 13.49 6.32 31.51
N GLY A 429 14.48 6.73 30.72
CA GLY A 429 14.29 7.63 29.58
C GLY A 429 13.39 7.02 28.50
N ALA A 430 13.57 5.75 28.17
CA ALA A 430 12.72 5.03 27.20
C ALA A 430 11.25 4.99 27.66
N ILE A 431 11.01 4.65 28.93
CA ILE A 431 9.66 4.60 29.53
C ILE A 431 9.03 5.99 29.56
N ARG A 432 9.78 7.04 29.96
CA ARG A 432 9.29 8.43 29.92
C ARG A 432 8.88 8.88 28.51
N ASN A 433 9.54 8.36 27.48
CA ASN A 433 9.23 8.63 26.08
C ASN A 433 8.16 7.69 25.50
N GLY A 434 7.49 6.88 26.34
CA GLY A 434 6.36 6.03 25.96
C GLY A 434 6.71 4.60 25.57
N ASP A 435 7.97 4.16 25.68
CA ASP A 435 8.34 2.76 25.45
C ASP A 435 8.02 1.88 26.67
N ASN A 436 6.75 1.48 26.78
CA ASN A 436 6.22 0.67 27.88
C ASN A 436 6.24 -0.84 27.58
N ARG A 437 7.07 -1.30 26.63
CA ARG A 437 7.17 -2.74 26.32
C ARG A 437 7.65 -3.50 27.56
N SER A 438 7.07 -4.68 27.80
CA SER A 438 7.44 -5.52 28.96
C SER A 438 8.93 -5.79 29.05
N GLY A 439 9.62 -5.98 27.91
CA GLY A 439 11.07 -6.15 27.88
C GLY A 439 11.86 -4.97 28.43
N VAL A 440 11.39 -3.72 28.23
CA VAL A 440 12.04 -2.51 28.76
C VAL A 440 11.88 -2.45 30.28
N ILE A 441 10.65 -2.67 30.77
CA ILE A 441 10.33 -2.65 32.20
C ILE A 441 11.05 -3.78 32.95
N CYS A 442 11.06 -5.00 32.39
CA CYS A 442 11.77 -6.14 32.97
C CYS A 442 13.28 -5.87 33.05
N ASN A 443 13.91 -5.36 31.98
CA ASN A 443 15.33 -5.06 31.99
C ASN A 443 15.66 -3.93 32.98
N ARG A 444 14.84 -2.88 33.04
CA ARG A 444 14.94 -1.81 34.03
C ARG A 444 14.94 -2.34 35.46
N ASN A 445 13.93 -3.15 35.80
CA ASN A 445 13.81 -3.73 37.14
C ASN A 445 14.95 -4.69 37.45
N GLY A 446 15.43 -5.44 36.46
CA GLY A 446 16.62 -6.27 36.58
C GLY A 446 17.88 -5.46 36.91
N VAL A 447 18.10 -4.32 36.25
CA VAL A 447 19.22 -3.41 36.59
C VAL A 447 19.06 -2.82 37.98
N ALA A 448 17.87 -2.37 38.35
CA ALA A 448 17.62 -1.82 39.69
C ALA A 448 17.90 -2.86 40.79
N ALA A 449 17.51 -4.12 40.58
CA ALA A 449 17.81 -5.21 41.49
C ALA A 449 19.32 -5.49 41.58
N ILE A 450 20.04 -5.46 40.45
CA ILE A 450 21.50 -5.58 40.43
C ILE A 450 22.14 -4.43 41.21
N LEU A 451 21.74 -3.18 40.99
CA LEU A 451 22.29 -2.01 41.71
C LEU A 451 22.08 -2.12 43.21
N ASN A 452 20.88 -2.51 43.65
CA ASN A 452 20.59 -2.77 45.07
C ASN A 452 21.48 -3.89 45.64
N ARG A 453 21.84 -4.88 44.80
CA ARG A 453 22.65 -6.03 45.21
C ARG A 453 24.14 -5.71 45.33
N ILE A 454 24.68 -4.95 44.37
CA ILE A 454 26.12 -4.70 44.26
C ILE A 454 26.60 -3.59 45.20
N GLY A 455 25.73 -2.68 45.64
CA GLY A 455 26.12 -1.50 46.41
C GLY A 455 26.96 -0.51 45.58
N GLY A 456 27.14 0.71 46.09
CA GLY A 456 27.78 1.80 45.32
C GLY A 456 29.20 1.46 44.83
N ASP A 457 30.06 0.94 45.72
CA ASP A 457 31.45 0.61 45.40
C ASP A 457 31.79 -0.82 45.85
N GLY A 458 32.65 -1.52 45.09
CA GLY A 458 33.22 -2.80 45.53
C GLY A 458 32.90 -4.04 44.67
N TYR A 459 32.45 -3.89 43.43
CA TYR A 459 32.25 -5.00 42.51
C TYR A 459 33.25 -4.98 41.33
N VAL A 460 33.46 -6.15 40.73
CA VAL A 460 34.28 -6.32 39.52
C VAL A 460 33.42 -6.94 38.43
N VAL A 461 33.30 -6.25 37.29
CA VAL A 461 32.64 -6.80 36.11
C VAL A 461 33.69 -7.48 35.25
N ARG A 462 33.53 -8.79 35.04
CA ARG A 462 34.41 -9.56 34.15
C ARG A 462 33.99 -9.35 32.71
N SER A 463 34.95 -9.50 31.80
CA SER A 463 34.71 -9.43 30.36
C SER A 463 33.56 -10.37 29.95
N PRO A 464 32.62 -9.90 29.11
CA PRO A 464 31.51 -10.73 28.64
C PRO A 464 32.01 -11.99 27.94
N ARG A 465 31.39 -13.14 28.23
CA ARG A 465 31.72 -14.42 27.59
C ARG A 465 30.49 -15.10 27.06
N PHE A 466 30.63 -15.80 25.94
CA PHE A 466 29.56 -16.65 25.40
C PHE A 466 29.60 -18.03 26.07
N LYS A 467 28.44 -18.57 26.43
CA LYS A 467 28.33 -19.96 26.87
C LYS A 467 28.23 -20.88 25.66
N ASP A 468 29.27 -21.69 25.41
CA ASP A 468 29.48 -22.48 24.19
C ASP A 468 28.25 -23.23 23.67
N SER A 469 27.49 -23.88 24.57
CA SER A 469 26.34 -24.70 24.21
C SER A 469 25.05 -23.92 23.88
N THR A 470 24.96 -22.64 24.25
CA THR A 470 23.74 -21.84 24.09
C THR A 470 23.94 -20.56 23.29
N GLN A 471 25.21 -20.21 22.97
CA GLN A 471 25.59 -18.92 22.38
C GLN A 471 24.99 -17.71 23.12
N ARG A 472 24.68 -17.89 24.41
CA ARG A 472 24.10 -16.86 25.26
C ARG A 472 25.24 -16.07 25.90
N LEU A 473 25.17 -14.74 25.78
CA LEU A 473 26.14 -13.85 26.39
C LEU A 473 25.92 -13.82 27.91
N ILE A 474 27.01 -14.01 28.67
CA ILE A 474 27.06 -14.01 30.11
C ILE A 474 28.00 -12.91 30.57
N ILE A 475 27.52 -12.07 31.49
CA ILE A 475 28.29 -11.04 32.17
C ILE A 475 28.39 -11.44 33.63
N GLU A 476 29.61 -11.62 34.13
CA GLU A 476 29.83 -11.96 35.53
C GLU A 476 30.18 -10.71 36.32
N VAL A 477 29.49 -10.52 37.43
CA VAL A 477 29.73 -9.47 38.41
C VAL A 477 30.13 -10.13 39.72
N SER A 478 31.34 -9.86 40.19
CA SER A 478 31.88 -10.38 41.44
C SER A 478 31.84 -9.30 42.51
N LEU A 479 31.23 -9.60 43.67
CA LEU A 479 31.22 -8.72 44.83
C LEU A 479 32.48 -8.94 45.67
N ARG A 480 33.16 -7.88 46.12
CA ARG A 480 34.19 -7.98 47.16
C ARG A 480 33.53 -8.41 48.48
N ALA A 481 34.18 -9.34 49.17
CA ALA A 481 33.63 -10.12 50.27
C ALA A 481 32.80 -9.33 51.30
N ASP A 482 31.59 -9.83 51.55
CA ASP A 482 30.85 -9.66 52.80
C ASP A 482 30.42 -11.06 53.26
N ALA A 483 30.57 -11.37 54.55
CA ALA A 483 30.46 -12.74 55.08
C ALA A 483 29.08 -13.40 54.86
N ASP A 484 28.05 -12.59 54.54
CA ASP A 484 26.66 -13.01 54.39
C ASP A 484 26.23 -13.26 52.92
N ASN A 485 27.11 -13.03 51.93
CA ASN A 485 26.72 -12.86 50.53
C ASN A 485 27.00 -14.05 49.58
N ARG A 486 26.81 -15.29 50.05
CA ARG A 486 27.16 -16.52 49.31
C ARG A 486 26.23 -16.92 48.14
N LEU A 487 25.14 -16.20 47.90
CA LEU A 487 24.15 -16.59 46.88
C LEU A 487 24.54 -16.07 45.49
N THR A 488 24.61 -16.98 44.51
CA THR A 488 24.72 -16.63 43.09
C THR A 488 23.33 -16.32 42.54
N GLU A 489 23.16 -15.15 41.95
CA GLU A 489 21.90 -14.70 41.36
C GLU A 489 22.01 -14.53 39.84
N PHE A 490 20.92 -14.84 39.13
CA PHE A 490 20.84 -14.80 37.68
C PHE A 490 19.79 -13.79 37.22
N PHE A 491 20.22 -12.77 36.49
CA PHE A 491 19.37 -11.76 35.92
C PHE A 491 19.25 -11.97 34.42
N ASN A 492 18.05 -12.32 33.95
CA ASN A 492 17.78 -12.53 32.54
C ASN A 492 17.40 -11.21 31.88
N PHE A 493 18.15 -10.81 30.86
CA PHE A 493 17.89 -9.62 30.08
C PHE A 493 17.28 -9.95 28.73
N HIS A 494 16.19 -9.28 28.41
CA HIS A 494 15.60 -9.31 27.09
C HIS A 494 16.54 -8.61 26.10
N GLY A 495 16.90 -9.33 25.05
CA GLY A 495 17.51 -8.71 23.88
C GLY A 495 16.45 -7.94 23.10
N MET A 496 16.80 -7.52 21.89
CA MET A 496 15.82 -6.98 20.97
C MET A 496 15.69 -7.93 19.79
N LYS A 497 14.80 -8.92 19.95
CA LYS A 497 14.24 -9.70 18.86
C LYS A 497 13.01 -8.98 18.36
N GLY A 498 13.02 -8.54 17.12
CA GLY A 498 11.89 -7.84 16.51
C GLY A 498 12.36 -7.17 15.24
N ASN A 499 11.57 -7.30 14.18
CA ASN A 499 11.86 -6.87 12.82
C ASN A 499 12.33 -5.40 12.82
N ILE A 500 13.65 -5.18 12.74
CA ILE A 500 14.20 -3.84 12.91
C ILE A 500 14.12 -3.14 11.57
N GLY A 501 13.07 -2.33 11.43
CA GLY A 501 12.87 -1.36 10.36
C GLY A 501 12.73 -1.99 8.99
N ASN A 502 11.52 -2.40 8.64
CA ASN A 502 11.22 -2.64 7.24
C ASN A 502 11.11 -1.28 6.53
N ALA A 503 11.96 -0.99 5.54
CA ALA A 503 11.99 0.31 4.85
C ALA A 503 10.96 0.39 3.70
N GLY A 504 9.85 -0.34 3.80
CA GLY A 504 8.71 -0.19 2.90
C GLY A 504 7.90 1.06 3.28
N ALA A 505 7.47 1.84 2.28
CA ALA A 505 6.37 2.76 2.51
C ALA A 505 5.08 1.96 2.76
N GLN A 506 4.03 2.60 3.27
CA GLN A 506 2.71 1.98 3.32
C GLN A 506 2.41 1.49 1.89
N HIS A 507 2.11 0.19 1.72
CA HIS A 507 1.81 -0.50 0.46
C HIS A 507 3.00 -0.92 -0.43
N LEU A 508 4.26 -0.68 -0.01
CA LEU A 508 5.43 -1.18 -0.75
C LEU A 508 6.02 -2.45 -0.10
N PRO A 509 6.48 -3.43 -0.90
CA PRO A 509 7.20 -4.59 -0.41
C PRO A 509 8.41 -4.17 0.42
N GLY A 510 8.44 -4.63 1.66
CA GLY A 510 9.54 -4.34 2.55
C GLY A 510 10.61 -5.43 2.53
N GLY A 511 11.87 -5.09 2.84
CA GLY A 511 12.92 -6.09 3.04
C GLY A 511 12.75 -6.92 4.32
N LYS A 512 13.33 -8.11 4.33
CA LYS A 512 13.49 -8.90 5.56
C LYS A 512 14.37 -8.12 6.54
N GLY A 513 13.83 -7.76 7.70
CA GLY A 513 14.59 -7.08 8.74
C GLY A 513 15.56 -8.03 9.42
N TYR A 514 16.64 -7.44 9.94
CA TYR A 514 17.67 -8.18 10.64
C TYR A 514 17.20 -8.61 12.04
N ARG A 515 17.43 -9.87 12.45
CA ARG A 515 16.86 -10.49 13.68
C ARG A 515 17.30 -9.84 15.00
N GLY A 516 18.24 -8.90 14.97
CA GLY A 516 18.62 -8.09 16.12
C GLY A 516 19.49 -8.82 17.15
N ILE A 517 19.43 -8.37 18.39
CA ILE A 517 20.31 -8.81 19.47
C ILE A 517 19.59 -9.87 20.33
N PRO A 518 20.17 -11.07 20.53
CA PRO A 518 19.61 -12.07 21.45
C PRO A 518 19.64 -11.57 22.91
N GLY A 519 18.82 -12.18 23.77
CA GLY A 519 18.88 -11.92 25.21
C GLY A 519 20.17 -12.45 25.83
N PHE A 520 20.55 -11.86 26.96
CA PHE A 520 21.79 -12.18 27.69
C PHE A 520 21.48 -12.40 29.18
N VAL A 521 22.51 -12.77 29.95
CA VAL A 521 22.40 -13.01 31.39
C VAL A 521 23.48 -12.24 32.12
N VAL A 522 23.11 -11.58 33.22
CA VAL A 522 24.07 -11.09 34.21
C VAL A 522 24.04 -12.03 35.40
N VAL A 523 25.21 -12.48 35.84
CA VAL A 523 25.38 -13.39 36.98
C VAL A 523 26.12 -12.62 38.06
N VAL A 524 25.48 -12.40 39.20
CA VAL A 524 26.10 -11.75 40.36
C VAL A 524 26.55 -12.85 41.33
N LYS A 525 27.84 -12.87 41.68
CA LYS A 525 28.47 -13.86 42.57
C LYS A 525 29.13 -13.18 43.76
N GLY A 526 28.96 -13.73 44.96
CA GLY A 526 29.88 -13.48 46.08
C GLY A 526 31.17 -14.26 45.88
N GLU A 527 32.33 -13.68 46.20
CA GLU A 527 33.61 -14.40 46.14
C GLU A 527 33.70 -15.51 47.21
N GLU A 528 34.09 -16.71 46.79
CA GLU A 528 34.90 -17.62 47.63
C GLU A 528 36.37 -17.29 47.29
N TRP A 529 37.14 -16.84 48.28
CA TRP A 529 38.59 -16.64 48.16
C TRP A 529 39.33 -17.96 48.20
#